data_AF-A0A4V2G7N2-F1
#
_entry.id   AF-A0A4V2G7N2-F1
#
_cell.length_a   1.000
_cell.length_b   1.000
_cell.length_c   1.000
_cell.angle_alpha   90.00
_cell.angle_beta   90.00
_cell.angle_gamma   90.00
#
_symmetry.space_group_name_H-M   'P 1'
#
loop_
_entity.id
_entity.type
_entity.pdbx_description
1 polymer ?
#
loop_
_entity_poly.entity_id
_entity_poly.type
_entity_poly.pdbx_seq_one_letter_code
_entity_poly.pdbx_strand_id
1 'polypeptide(L)'
;MTTTIAKPAREPAAAKPEQTRRIGHDVGTLAVDAYERGVANLVAFEKDAAKIARSPWAKNALTLSAELIEGVNAACVKTARHALR
;
A
#
# COMPACT_ATOMS: atom_id res chain seq x y z
N MET A 1 -28.05 -32.86 -38.83
CA MET A 1 -28.70 -31.96 -37.87
C MET A 1 -28.02 -32.16 -36.52
N THR A 2 -27.13 -31.25 -36.13
CA THR A 2 -26.41 -31.30 -34.85
C THR A 2 -26.83 -30.11 -34.01
N THR A 3 -27.52 -30.39 -32.90
CA THR A 3 -27.98 -29.39 -31.94
C THR A 3 -26.83 -29.02 -31.01
N THR A 4 -26.31 -27.80 -31.13
CA THR A 4 -25.38 -27.22 -30.16
C THR A 4 -26.15 -26.81 -28.91
N ILE A 5 -25.87 -27.44 -27.76
CA ILE A 5 -26.39 -27.00 -26.46
C ILE A 5 -25.58 -25.77 -26.04
N ALA A 6 -26.22 -24.60 -26.03
CA ALA A 6 -25.64 -23.38 -25.51
C ALA A 6 -25.42 -23.50 -23.99
N LYS A 7 -24.18 -23.36 -23.54
CA LYS A 7 -23.81 -23.22 -22.12
C LYS A 7 -24.51 -21.98 -21.56
N PRO A 8 -25.25 -22.05 -20.44
CA PRO A 8 -25.89 -20.86 -19.89
C PRO A 8 -24.80 -19.87 -19.48
N ALA A 9 -24.83 -18.67 -20.06
CA ALA A 9 -24.00 -17.56 -19.65
C ALA A 9 -24.38 -17.23 -18.20
N ARG A 10 -23.42 -17.41 -17.29
CA ARG A 10 -23.58 -17.03 -15.89
C ARG A 10 -23.65 -15.50 -15.87
N GLU A 11 -24.84 -14.92 -15.71
CA GLU A 11 -24.98 -13.50 -15.44
C GLU A 11 -24.14 -13.17 -14.20
N PRO A 12 -23.23 -12.18 -14.25
CA PRO A 12 -22.59 -11.70 -13.04
C PRO A 12 -23.70 -11.06 -12.20
N ALA A 13 -24.07 -11.71 -11.10
CA ALA A 13 -24.99 -11.15 -10.12
C ALA A 13 -24.52 -9.72 -9.82
N ALA A 14 -25.35 -8.73 -10.13
CA ALA A 14 -25.03 -7.32 -9.94
C ALA A 14 -24.63 -7.12 -8.48
N ALA A 15 -23.33 -6.96 -8.23
CA ALA A 15 -22.82 -6.72 -6.89
C ALA A 15 -23.50 -5.46 -6.36
N LYS A 16 -24.19 -5.59 -5.22
CA LYS A 16 -24.92 -4.48 -4.62
C LYS A 16 -23.93 -3.32 -4.41
N PRO A 17 -24.25 -2.07 -4.82
CA PRO A 17 -23.31 -0.94 -4.75
C PRO A 17 -22.67 -0.75 -3.37
N GLU A 18 -23.43 -1.02 -2.30
CA GLU A 18 -22.95 -0.96 -0.92
C GLU A 18 -21.89 -2.02 -0.59
N GLN A 19 -22.03 -3.23 -1.14
CA GLN A 19 -21.07 -4.31 -0.96
C GLN A 19 -19.75 -3.98 -1.67
N THR A 20 -19.83 -3.45 -2.89
CA THR A 20 -18.66 -2.98 -3.64
C THR A 20 -17.96 -1.83 -2.92
N ARG A 21 -18.72 -0.88 -2.34
CA ARG A 21 -18.16 0.22 -1.55
C ARG A 21 -17.44 -0.26 -0.30
N ARG A 22 -18.01 -1.22 0.45
CA ARG A 22 -17.37 -1.82 1.63
C ARG A 22 -16.10 -2.57 1.26
N ILE A 23 -16.13 -3.38 0.21
CA ILE A 23 -14.93 -4.09 -0.27
C ILE A 23 -13.85 -3.09 -0.69
N GLY A 24 -14.20 -2.01 -1.40
CA GLY A 24 -13.25 -0.97 -1.78
C GLY A 24 -12.62 -0.27 -0.57
N HIS A 25 -13.40 0.01 0.46
CA HIS A 25 -12.91 0.56 1.73
C HIS A 25 -11.93 -0.38 2.43
N ASP A 26 -12.27 -1.67 2.54
CA ASP A 26 -11.45 -2.65 3.24
C ASP A 26 -10.14 -2.93 2.49
N VAL A 27 -10.21 -3.07 1.16
CA VAL A 27 -9.03 -3.20 0.30
C VAL A 27 -8.16 -1.95 0.38
N GLY A 28 -8.76 -0.76 0.37
CA GLY A 28 -8.04 0.51 0.53
C GLY A 28 -7.32 0.60 1.87
N THR A 29 -7.98 0.18 2.95
CA THR A 29 -7.37 0.14 4.29
C THR A 29 -6.18 -0.81 4.34
N LEU A 30 -6.35 -2.04 3.83
CA LEU A 30 -5.26 -3.03 3.74
C LEU A 30 -4.08 -2.52 2.90
N ALA A 31 -4.35 -1.81 1.81
CA ALA A 31 -3.32 -1.23 0.97
C ALA A 31 -2.51 -0.15 1.71
N VAL A 32 -3.18 0.72 2.48
CA VAL A 32 -2.51 1.74 3.31
C VAL A 32 -1.66 1.10 4.40
N ASP A 33 -2.16 0.06 5.06
CA ASP A 33 -1.41 -0.64 6.12
C ASP A 33 -0.19 -1.39 5.56
N ALA A 34 -0.34 -2.03 4.39
CA ALA A 34 0.78 -2.68 3.70
C ALA A 34 1.85 -1.66 3.26
N TYR A 35 1.43 -0.51 2.75
CA TYR A 35 2.31 0.59 2.39
C TYR A 35 3.07 1.14 3.61
N GLU A 36 2.37 1.43 4.72
CA GLU A 36 2.99 1.95 5.95
C GLU A 36 4.04 0.97 6.49
N ARG A 37 3.76 -0.33 6.46
CA ARG A 37 4.71 -1.37 6.86
C ARG A 37 5.90 -1.46 5.91
N GLY A 38 5.68 -1.35 4.60
CA GLY A 38 6.74 -1.33 3.60
C GLY A 38 7.71 -0.17 3.80
N VAL A 39 7.17 1.03 4.04
CA VAL A 39 7.98 2.22 4.34
C VAL A 39 8.76 2.05 5.64
N ALA A 40 8.11 1.55 6.71
CA ALA A 40 8.79 1.30 7.98
C ALA A 40 10.00 0.35 7.83
N ASN A 41 9.87 -0.70 7.01
CA ASN A 41 10.97 -1.61 6.72
C ASN A 41 12.10 -0.94 5.94
N LEU A 42 11.80 -0.09 4.97
CA LEU A 42 12.80 0.66 4.20
C LEU A 42 13.58 1.63 5.11
N VAL A 43 12.87 2.37 5.95
CA VAL A 43 13.46 3.30 6.93
C VAL A 43 14.35 2.54 7.92
N ALA A 44 13.90 1.40 8.43
CA ALA A 44 14.70 0.56 9.30
C ALA A 44 15.99 0.10 8.61
N PHE A 45 15.89 -0.32 7.35
CA PHE A 45 17.04 -0.70 6.54
C PHE A 45 18.04 0.47 6.37
N GLU A 46 17.57 1.68 6.06
CA GLU A 46 18.44 2.85 5.91
C GLU A 46 19.12 3.23 7.23
N LYS A 47 18.38 3.20 8.34
CA LYS A 47 18.93 3.44 9.69
C LYS A 47 19.97 2.38 10.06
N ASP A 48 19.75 1.12 9.72
CA ASP A 48 20.73 0.05 9.94
C ASP A 48 21.96 0.18 9.04
N ALA A 49 21.78 0.57 7.78
CA ALA A 49 22.87 0.86 6.86
C ALA A 49 23.73 2.04 7.38
N ALA A 50 23.10 3.08 7.96
CA ALA A 50 23.80 4.21 8.55
C ALA A 50 24.68 3.79 9.75
N LYS A 51 24.25 2.80 10.54
CA LYS A 51 25.05 2.29 11.67
C LYS A 51 26.37 1.65 11.22
N ILE A 52 26.35 0.91 10.11
CA ILE A 52 27.51 0.16 9.61
C ILE A 52 28.37 0.95 8.61
N ALA A 53 27.87 2.06 8.06
CA ALA A 53 28.59 2.87 7.10
C ALA A 53 29.89 3.43 7.70
N ARG A 54 31.00 3.34 6.97
CA ARG A 54 32.30 3.87 7.43
C ARG A 54 32.49 5.36 7.16
N SER A 55 31.84 5.88 6.11
CA SER A 55 31.94 7.28 5.72
C SER A 55 30.93 8.14 6.49
N PRO A 56 31.36 9.23 7.16
CA PRO A 56 30.45 10.17 7.83
C PRO A 56 29.41 10.78 6.90
N TRP A 57 29.78 11.05 5.64
CA TRP A 57 28.85 11.56 4.63
C TRP A 57 27.76 10.53 4.30
N ALA A 58 28.14 9.26 4.13
CA ALA A 58 27.17 8.19 3.87
C ALA A 58 26.21 7.99 5.05
N LYS A 59 26.70 8.09 6.30
CA LYS A 59 25.85 8.04 7.51
C LYS A 59 24.81 9.15 7.49
N ASN A 60 25.24 10.39 7.22
CA ASN A 60 24.34 11.53 7.18
C ASN A 60 23.33 11.41 6.04
N ALA A 61 23.76 11.00 4.85
CA ALA A 61 22.86 10.81 3.71
C ALA A 61 21.77 9.77 4.01
N LEU A 62 22.14 8.62 4.58
CA LEU A 62 21.18 7.57 4.95
C LEU A 62 20.24 8.02 6.07
N THR A 63 20.74 8.75 7.06
CA THR A 63 19.92 9.26 8.17
C THR A 63 18.91 10.29 7.67
N LEU A 64 19.36 11.26 6.86
CA LEU A 64 18.49 12.28 6.26
C LEU A 64 17.45 11.68 5.31
N SER A 65 17.86 10.68 4.51
CA SER A 65 16.94 9.92 3.65
C SER A 65 15.83 9.27 4.47
N ALA A 66 16.19 8.56 5.54
CA ALA A 66 15.24 7.88 6.39
C ALA A 66 14.24 8.85 7.06
N GLU A 67 14.74 9.97 7.58
CA GLU A 67 13.90 11.03 8.18
C GLU A 67 12.95 11.67 7.16
N LEU A 68 13.43 11.94 5.94
CA LEU A 68 12.62 12.48 4.86
C LEU A 68 11.49 11.51 4.48
N ILE A 69 11.82 10.23 4.33
CA ILE A 69 10.85 9.18 3.99
C ILE A 69 9.79 9.06 5.10
N GLU A 70 10.19 9.06 6.38
CA GLU A 70 9.26 9.07 7.52
C GLU A 70 8.32 10.29 7.48
N GLY A 71 8.86 11.47 7.22
CA GLY A 71 8.09 12.72 7.14
C GLY A 71 7.06 12.72 6.01
N VAL A 72 7.46 12.29 4.81
CA VAL A 72 6.55 12.20 3.65
C VAL A 72 5.49 11.13 3.88
N ASN A 73 5.88 9.97 4.39
CA ASN A 73 4.97 8.86 4.67
C ASN A 73 3.88 9.27 5.67
N ALA A 74 4.23 9.98 6.74
CA ALA A 74 3.25 10.45 7.71
C ALA A 74 2.16 11.33 7.06
N ALA A 75 2.54 12.20 6.12
CA ALA A 75 1.60 13.02 5.37
C ALA A 75 0.74 12.20 4.39
N CYS A 76 1.35 11.26 3.66
CA CYS A 76 0.66 10.36 2.73
C CYS A 76 -0.36 9.47 3.44
N VAL A 77 0.04 8.78 4.51
CA VAL A 77 -0.84 7.88 5.28
C VAL A 77 -1.98 8.65 5.92
N LYS A 78 -1.71 9.85 6.48
CA LYS A 78 -2.76 10.71 7.01
C LYS A 78 -3.81 11.07 5.95
N THR A 79 -3.35 11.41 4.75
CA THR A 79 -4.23 11.78 3.63
C THR A 79 -5.02 10.57 3.12
N ALA A 80 -4.37 9.42 2.96
CA ALA A 80 -5.02 8.19 2.51
C ALA A 80 -6.07 7.71 3.53
N ARG A 81 -5.75 7.73 4.83
CA ARG A 81 -6.71 7.40 5.90
C ARG A 81 -7.88 8.39 5.94
N HIS A 82 -7.66 9.66 5.65
CA HIS A 82 -8.75 10.63 5.55
C HIS A 82 -9.67 10.35 4.36
N ALA A 83 -9.10 9.95 3.20
CA ALA A 83 -9.89 9.60 2.01
C ALA A 83 -10.69 8.31 2.16
N LEU A 84 -10.28 7.42 3.07
CA LEU A 84 -10.96 6.17 3.38
C LEU A 84 -12.03 6.32 4.48
N ARG A 85 -12.12 7.45 5.19
CA ARG A 85 -13.22 7.71 6.14
C ARG A 85 -14.50 8.13 5.42
#